data_AF-A0A6G3C9V8-F1
#
_entry.id   AF-A0A6G3C9V8-F1
#
_cell.length_a   1.000
_cell.length_b   1.000
_cell.length_c   1.000
_cell.angle_alpha   90.00
_cell.angle_beta   90.00
_cell.angle_gamma   90.00
#
_symmetry.space_group_name_H-M   'P 1'
#
loop_
_entity.id
_entity.type
_entity.pdbx_description
1 polymer ?
#
loop_
_entity_poly.entity_id
_entity_poly.type
_entity_poly.pdbx_seq_one_letter_code
_entity_poly.pdbx_strand_id
1 'polypeptide(L)'
;MPRCEQVTPAVDTPVDAVISRMRALDAALHPRDGVAVFNRVYLAVTEAVDRYVDAGRFADVHAAITLDVRFAQRYLAAVGTAADEGRPPACWRPLFQLRRHPGVRPVQFALAGINAHIGHDLALAVVDTCRTLGCAPADLEDEFDMVGDLLVSLEERIRDDLMPGPDLFRIADPLTHLLGSWSLDRARDAAWTAARALWALRELPDVADEFMERLDTAVGFAGRMLLTPLAEPGCR
;
A
#
# COMPACT_ATOMS: atom_id res chain seq x y z
N MET A 1 -37.47 16.22 -33.86
CA MET A 1 -36.63 15.05 -33.54
C MET A 1 -35.55 15.50 -32.57
N PRO A 2 -35.54 15.05 -31.31
CA PRO A 2 -34.47 15.41 -30.40
C PRO A 2 -33.24 14.56 -30.74
N ARG A 3 -32.09 15.23 -30.83
CA ARG A 3 -30.78 14.62 -31.03
C ARG A 3 -30.44 13.88 -29.73
N CYS A 4 -30.35 12.55 -29.78
CA CYS A 4 -29.74 11.79 -28.69
C CYS A 4 -28.31 12.28 -28.53
N GLU A 5 -28.03 12.96 -27.41
CA GLU A 5 -26.68 13.05 -26.85
C GLU A 5 -26.21 11.61 -26.61
N GLN A 6 -25.30 11.17 -27.46
CA GLN A 6 -24.51 9.98 -27.19
C GLN A 6 -23.56 10.35 -26.06
N VAL A 7 -23.95 10.02 -24.83
CA VAL A 7 -23.00 9.86 -23.73
C VAL A 7 -22.10 8.70 -24.14
N THR A 8 -20.89 9.01 -24.62
CA THR A 8 -19.82 8.03 -24.75
C THR A 8 -19.62 7.39 -23.37
N PRO A 9 -19.72 6.06 -23.22
CA PRO A 9 -19.37 5.42 -21.96
C PRO A 9 -17.90 5.77 -21.69
N ALA A 10 -17.60 6.24 -20.48
CA ALA A 10 -16.23 6.35 -20.02
C ALA A 10 -15.59 4.96 -20.22
N VAL A 11 -14.47 4.91 -20.95
CA VAL A 11 -13.71 3.67 -21.06
C VAL A 11 -13.05 3.49 -19.70
N ASP A 12 -13.52 2.51 -18.92
CA ASP A 12 -12.93 2.19 -17.62
C ASP A 12 -11.41 2.00 -17.80
N THR A 13 -10.62 2.84 -17.13
CA THR A 13 -9.17 2.74 -17.15
C THR A 13 -8.73 1.52 -16.34
N PRO A 14 -7.49 1.03 -16.52
CA PRO A 14 -6.93 0.01 -15.65
C PRO A 14 -6.96 0.39 -14.16
N VAL A 15 -6.88 1.68 -13.84
CA VAL A 15 -6.96 2.21 -12.47
C VAL A 15 -8.42 2.16 -11.96
N ASP A 16 -9.41 2.48 -12.80
CA ASP A 16 -10.84 2.33 -12.45
C ASP A 16 -11.21 0.89 -12.06
N ALA A 17 -10.63 -0.08 -12.76
CA ALA A 17 -10.82 -1.51 -12.44
C ALA A 17 -10.25 -1.87 -11.06
N VAL A 18 -9.09 -1.31 -10.69
CA VAL A 18 -8.49 -1.48 -9.36
C VAL A 18 -9.38 -0.84 -8.29
N ILE A 19 -9.78 0.43 -8.49
CA ILE A 19 -10.65 1.17 -7.57
C ILE A 19 -11.96 0.40 -7.35
N SER A 20 -12.58 -0.10 -8.42
CA SER A 20 -13.81 -0.89 -8.34
C SER A 20 -13.63 -2.16 -7.50
N ARG A 21 -12.50 -2.86 -7.67
CA ARG A 21 -12.20 -4.06 -6.90
C ARG A 21 -11.93 -3.76 -5.42
N MET A 22 -11.28 -2.65 -5.11
CA MET A 22 -11.05 -2.20 -3.74
C MET A 22 -12.34 -1.76 -3.04
N ARG A 23 -13.26 -1.09 -3.75
CA ARG A 23 -14.59 -0.76 -3.25
C ARG A 23 -15.43 -2.01 -2.98
N ALA A 24 -15.40 -2.99 -3.88
CA ALA A 24 -16.05 -4.28 -3.66
C ALA A 24 -15.47 -5.03 -2.45
N LEU A 25 -14.15 -4.96 -2.26
CA LEU A 25 -13.48 -5.54 -1.09
C LEU A 25 -13.93 -4.86 0.21
N ASP A 26 -13.98 -3.52 0.26
CA ASP A 26 -14.45 -2.81 1.46
C ASP A 26 -15.89 -3.18 1.82
N ALA A 27 -16.78 -3.24 0.82
CA ALA A 27 -18.19 -3.60 1.00
C ALA A 27 -18.39 -5.03 1.54
N ALA A 28 -17.47 -5.94 1.27
CA ALA A 28 -17.53 -7.34 1.72
C ALA A 28 -16.98 -7.55 3.13
N LEU A 29 -16.23 -6.59 3.68
CA LEU A 29 -15.54 -6.74 4.95
C LEU A 29 -16.25 -5.98 6.08
N HIS A 30 -16.14 -6.51 7.30
CA HIS A 30 -16.63 -5.80 8.47
C HIS A 30 -15.85 -4.49 8.65
N PRO A 31 -16.47 -3.35 9.01
CA PRO A 31 -15.78 -2.06 9.09
C PRO A 31 -14.57 -2.02 10.05
N ARG A 32 -14.61 -2.85 11.11
CA ARG A 32 -13.50 -3.01 12.07
C ARG A 32 -12.45 -4.05 11.66
N ASP A 33 -12.62 -4.73 10.54
CA ASP A 33 -11.62 -5.67 10.04
C ASP A 33 -10.36 -4.89 9.61
N GLY A 34 -9.19 -5.31 10.08
CA GLY A 34 -7.92 -4.63 9.83
C GLY A 34 -7.57 -4.54 8.35
N VAL A 35 -8.00 -5.51 7.54
CA VAL A 35 -7.85 -5.41 6.07
C VAL A 35 -8.74 -4.32 5.51
N ALA A 36 -9.97 -4.16 6.02
CA ALA A 36 -10.86 -3.08 5.59
C ALA A 36 -10.30 -1.70 5.97
N VAL A 37 -9.69 -1.59 7.16
CA VAL A 37 -9.02 -0.35 7.60
C VAL A 37 -7.90 0.04 6.63
N PHE A 38 -6.97 -0.87 6.34
CA PHE A 38 -5.91 -0.59 5.37
C PHE A 38 -6.45 -0.35 3.95
N ASN A 39 -7.43 -1.15 3.50
CA ASN A 39 -8.03 -1.01 2.18
C ASN A 39 -8.60 0.39 1.95
N ARG A 40 -9.25 1.00 2.95
CA ARG A 40 -9.77 2.37 2.84
C ARG A 40 -8.67 3.42 2.74
N VAL A 41 -7.59 3.27 3.50
CA VAL A 41 -6.41 4.14 3.41
C VAL A 41 -5.81 4.05 2.00
N TYR A 42 -5.61 2.83 1.51
CA TYR A 42 -5.03 2.62 0.19
C TYR A 42 -5.97 3.09 -0.93
N LEU A 43 -7.28 2.86 -0.81
CA LEU A 43 -8.28 3.34 -1.77
C LEU A 43 -8.23 4.86 -1.94
N ALA A 44 -8.13 5.60 -0.83
CA ALA A 44 -8.03 7.06 -0.87
C ALA A 44 -6.77 7.55 -1.62
N VAL A 45 -5.66 6.81 -1.49
CA VAL A 45 -4.43 7.07 -2.24
C VAL A 45 -4.62 6.76 -3.72
N THR A 46 -5.14 5.57 -4.07
CA THR A 46 -5.34 5.16 -5.47
C THR A 46 -6.31 6.11 -6.19
N GLU A 47 -7.39 6.54 -5.53
CA GLU A 47 -8.30 7.56 -6.08
C GLU A 47 -7.61 8.93 -6.26
N ALA A 48 -6.60 9.26 -5.45
CA ALA A 48 -5.82 10.49 -5.64
C ALA A 48 -4.84 10.38 -6.81
N VAL A 49 -4.21 9.22 -6.99
CA VAL A 49 -3.35 8.92 -8.16
C VAL A 49 -4.17 8.99 -9.45
N ASP A 50 -5.36 8.38 -9.46
CA ASP A 50 -6.30 8.41 -10.59
C ASP A 50 -6.63 9.84 -11.03
N ARG A 51 -6.96 10.73 -10.07
CA ARG A 51 -7.17 12.16 -10.37
C ARG A 51 -5.93 12.87 -10.92
N TYR A 52 -4.73 12.46 -10.51
CA TYR A 52 -3.48 13.03 -11.03
C TYR A 52 -3.19 12.56 -12.46
N VAL A 53 -3.51 11.30 -12.76
CA VAL A 53 -3.48 10.72 -14.10
C VAL A 53 -4.44 11.48 -15.01
N ASP A 54 -5.70 11.66 -14.60
CA ASP A 54 -6.71 12.41 -15.36
C ASP A 54 -6.31 13.87 -15.61
N ALA A 55 -5.61 14.47 -14.66
CA ALA A 55 -5.11 15.84 -14.77
C ALA A 55 -3.81 15.96 -15.59
N GLY A 56 -3.28 14.86 -16.14
CA GLY A 56 -2.07 14.84 -16.96
C GLY A 56 -0.83 15.34 -16.21
N ARG A 57 -0.73 15.01 -14.91
CA ARG A 57 0.36 15.51 -14.06
C ARG A 57 1.64 14.70 -14.14
N PHE A 58 1.57 13.45 -14.61
CA PHE A 58 2.73 12.58 -14.81
C PHE A 58 3.46 12.91 -16.11
N ALA A 59 4.80 12.80 -16.08
CA ALA A 59 5.63 12.95 -17.27
C ALA A 59 5.37 11.81 -18.26
N ASP A 60 5.36 10.57 -17.77
CA ASP A 60 4.85 9.39 -18.49
C ASP A 60 3.63 8.80 -17.77
N VAL A 61 2.45 9.13 -18.29
CA VAL A 61 1.16 8.62 -17.78
C VAL A 61 1.05 7.10 -17.91
N HIS A 62 1.62 6.50 -18.97
CA HIS A 62 1.58 5.05 -19.15
C HIS A 62 2.45 4.37 -18.09
N ALA A 63 3.63 4.89 -17.81
CA ALA A 63 4.51 4.37 -16.77
C ALA A 63 3.86 4.47 -15.39
N ALA A 64 3.26 5.62 -15.06
CA ALA A 64 2.55 5.85 -13.80
C ALA A 64 1.36 4.88 -13.61
N ILE A 65 0.49 4.73 -14.63
CA ILE A 65 -0.63 3.78 -14.58
C ILE A 65 -0.13 2.34 -14.42
N THR A 66 0.94 1.97 -15.12
CA THR A 66 1.50 0.61 -15.04
C THR A 66 2.00 0.32 -13.64
N LEU A 67 2.75 1.25 -13.04
CA LEU A 67 3.25 1.12 -11.68
C LEU A 67 2.11 1.02 -10.67
N ASP A 68 1.13 1.93 -10.73
CA ASP A 68 -0.01 1.95 -9.80
C ASP A 68 -0.82 0.65 -9.85
N VAL A 69 -1.15 0.17 -11.06
CA VAL A 69 -1.89 -1.07 -11.25
C VAL A 69 -1.10 -2.27 -10.76
N ARG A 70 0.20 -2.36 -11.07
CA ARG A 70 1.06 -3.45 -10.59
C ARG A 70 1.15 -3.43 -9.08
N PHE A 71 1.28 -2.25 -8.48
CA PHE A 71 1.36 -2.10 -7.04
C PHE A 71 0.07 -2.60 -6.38
N ALA A 72 -1.09 -2.15 -6.86
CA ALA A 72 -2.39 -2.58 -6.34
C ALA A 72 -2.65 -4.08 -6.51
N GLN A 73 -2.24 -4.65 -7.64
CA GLN A 73 -2.37 -6.08 -7.91
C GLN A 73 -1.64 -6.92 -6.86
N ARG A 74 -0.49 -6.48 -6.33
CA ARG A 74 0.23 -7.23 -5.29
C ARG A 74 -0.56 -7.31 -4.00
N TYR A 75 -1.11 -6.19 -3.54
CA TYR A 75 -1.98 -6.15 -2.38
C TYR A 75 -3.22 -7.04 -2.57
N LEU A 76 -3.93 -6.87 -3.69
CA LEU A 76 -5.14 -7.63 -3.97
C LEU A 76 -4.87 -9.14 -4.14
N ALA A 77 -3.70 -9.52 -4.67
CA ALA A 77 -3.28 -10.91 -4.74
C ALA A 77 -2.96 -11.49 -3.35
N ALA A 78 -2.34 -10.71 -2.45
CA ALA A 78 -2.12 -11.13 -1.07
C ALA A 78 -3.45 -11.34 -0.32
N VAL A 79 -4.43 -10.45 -0.53
CA VAL A 79 -5.79 -10.61 0.02
C VAL A 79 -6.47 -11.85 -0.54
N GLY A 80 -6.42 -12.08 -1.84
CA GLY A 80 -7.00 -13.27 -2.48
C GLY A 80 -6.37 -14.56 -1.95
N THR A 81 -5.04 -14.61 -1.88
CA THR A 81 -4.31 -15.77 -1.34
C THR A 81 -4.72 -16.07 0.11
N ALA A 82 -4.91 -15.05 0.94
CA ALA A 82 -5.38 -15.23 2.31
C ALA A 82 -6.84 -15.68 2.40
N ALA A 83 -7.70 -15.22 1.49
CA ALA A 83 -9.10 -15.63 1.42
C ALA A 83 -9.27 -17.10 1.00
N ASP A 84 -8.40 -17.59 0.12
CA ASP A 84 -8.36 -18.97 -0.37
C ASP A 84 -7.61 -19.92 0.59
N GLU A 85 -7.41 -19.53 1.85
CA GLU A 85 -6.65 -20.27 2.87
C GLU A 85 -5.21 -20.63 2.46
N GLY A 86 -4.67 -19.92 1.48
CA GLY A 86 -3.30 -20.05 1.00
C GLY A 86 -2.29 -19.39 1.94
N ARG A 87 -1.03 -19.35 1.47
CA ARG A 87 0.09 -18.76 2.21
C ARG A 87 0.51 -17.44 1.57
N PRO A 88 -0.04 -16.28 2.00
CA PRO A 88 0.37 -14.99 1.46
C PRO A 88 1.83 -14.67 1.81
N PRO A 89 2.44 -13.64 1.19
CA PRO A 89 3.77 -13.16 1.57
C PRO A 89 3.89 -12.91 3.07
N ALA A 90 5.07 -13.21 3.63
CA ALA A 90 5.35 -13.10 5.06
C ALA A 90 5.10 -11.69 5.61
N CYS A 91 5.29 -10.65 4.80
CA CYS A 91 5.03 -9.25 5.11
C CYS A 91 3.55 -8.97 5.43
N TRP A 92 2.63 -9.66 4.76
CA TRP A 92 1.18 -9.50 4.92
C TRP A 92 0.55 -10.40 5.98
N ARG A 93 1.18 -11.54 6.30
CA ARG A 93 0.65 -12.52 7.26
C ARG A 93 0.24 -11.91 8.61
N PRO A 94 1.02 -11.01 9.24
CA PRO A 94 0.65 -10.45 10.54
C PRO A 94 -0.70 -9.73 10.51
N LEU A 95 -0.93 -8.91 9.46
CA LEU A 95 -2.19 -8.19 9.28
C LEU A 95 -3.35 -9.18 9.14
N PHE A 96 -3.22 -10.19 8.27
CA PHE A 96 -4.29 -11.17 8.07
C PHE A 96 -4.57 -12.03 9.31
N GLN A 97 -3.55 -12.38 10.09
CA GLN A 97 -3.71 -13.15 11.32
C GLN A 97 -4.40 -12.35 12.42
N LEU A 98 -4.10 -11.05 12.55
CA LEU A 98 -4.61 -10.20 13.63
C LEU A 98 -5.78 -9.31 13.20
N ARG A 99 -6.27 -9.41 11.96
CA ARG A 99 -7.29 -8.53 11.34
C ARG A 99 -8.60 -8.36 12.12
N ARG A 100 -8.88 -9.19 13.14
CA ARG A 100 -10.08 -9.08 14.00
C ARG A 100 -9.74 -9.04 15.49
N HIS A 101 -8.47 -8.87 15.83
CA HIS A 101 -8.02 -8.91 17.22
C HIS A 101 -8.51 -7.66 17.97
N PRO A 102 -9.23 -7.80 19.11
CA PRO A 102 -9.87 -6.67 19.79
C PRO A 102 -8.86 -5.68 20.40
N GLY A 103 -7.67 -6.16 20.78
CA GLY A 103 -6.59 -5.31 21.32
C GLY A 103 -5.75 -4.58 20.27
N VAL A 104 -6.05 -4.70 18.97
CA VAL A 104 -5.30 -4.00 17.91
C VAL A 104 -6.14 -2.86 17.37
N ARG A 105 -5.54 -1.66 17.33
CA ARG A 105 -6.25 -0.41 16.97
C ARG A 105 -6.22 -0.16 15.45
N PRO A 106 -7.19 0.58 14.89
CA PRO A 106 -7.22 0.92 13.46
C PRO A 106 -5.90 1.47 12.92
N VAL A 107 -5.25 2.39 13.65
CA VAL A 107 -3.96 2.95 13.23
C VAL A 107 -2.86 1.88 13.10
N GLN A 108 -2.85 0.85 13.96
CA GLN A 108 -1.89 -0.25 13.86
C GLN A 108 -2.13 -1.10 12.61
N PHE A 109 -3.40 -1.34 12.26
CA PHE A 109 -3.74 -2.05 11.02
C PHE A 109 -3.33 -1.28 9.77
N ALA A 110 -3.59 0.03 9.74
CA ALA A 110 -3.16 0.89 8.65
C ALA A 110 -1.64 0.88 8.49
N LEU A 111 -0.89 1.08 9.58
CA LEU A 111 0.57 1.07 9.55
C LEU A 111 1.15 -0.30 9.18
N ALA A 112 0.56 -1.39 9.65
CA ALA A 112 1.00 -2.73 9.26
C ALA A 112 0.79 -2.99 7.76
N GLY A 113 -0.32 -2.52 7.20
CA GLY A 113 -0.57 -2.58 5.77
C GLY A 113 0.38 -1.68 4.97
N ILE A 114 0.63 -0.44 5.40
CA ILE A 114 1.62 0.46 4.78
C ILE A 114 3.01 -0.17 4.83
N ASN A 115 3.40 -0.76 5.96
CA ASN A 115 4.68 -1.46 6.12
C ASN A 115 4.82 -2.61 5.13
N ALA A 116 3.80 -3.47 4.99
CA ALA A 116 3.84 -4.58 4.04
C ALA A 116 3.87 -4.07 2.58
N HIS A 117 3.03 -3.08 2.26
CA HIS A 117 2.86 -2.59 0.92
C HIS A 117 4.07 -1.79 0.45
N ILE A 118 4.48 -0.75 1.18
CA ILE A 118 5.65 0.06 0.81
C ILE A 118 6.94 -0.73 1.01
N GLY A 119 7.08 -1.44 2.13
CA GLY A 119 8.34 -2.10 2.51
C GLY A 119 8.70 -3.32 1.66
N HIS A 120 7.72 -3.95 0.99
CA HIS A 120 7.94 -5.14 0.18
C HIS A 120 7.31 -5.03 -1.22
N ASP A 121 6.01 -4.77 -1.30
CA ASP A 121 5.30 -4.82 -2.58
C ASP A 121 5.79 -3.75 -3.57
N LEU A 122 6.13 -2.55 -3.10
CA LEU A 122 6.55 -1.45 -3.95
C LEU A 122 7.84 -1.77 -4.73
N ALA A 123 8.84 -2.35 -4.06
CA ALA A 123 10.10 -2.71 -4.71
C ALA A 123 9.88 -3.70 -5.86
N LEU A 124 8.99 -4.67 -5.65
CA LEU A 124 8.65 -5.68 -6.65
C LEU A 124 7.77 -5.11 -7.76
N ALA A 125 6.84 -4.20 -7.43
CA ALA A 125 6.02 -3.50 -8.41
C ALA A 125 6.86 -2.65 -9.37
N VAL A 126 7.90 -1.96 -8.87
CA VAL A 126 8.86 -1.24 -9.72
C VAL A 126 9.57 -2.20 -10.68
N VAL A 127 10.10 -3.31 -10.18
CA VAL A 127 10.80 -4.31 -11.03
C VAL A 127 9.87 -4.89 -12.09
N ASP A 128 8.62 -5.25 -11.72
CA ASP A 128 7.64 -5.79 -12.66
C ASP A 128 7.16 -4.75 -13.68
N THR A 129 7.14 -3.47 -13.29
CA THR A 129 6.86 -2.34 -14.20
C THR A 129 7.99 -2.16 -15.20
N CYS A 130 9.24 -2.12 -14.76
CA CYS A 130 10.42 -2.08 -15.62
C CYS A 130 10.41 -3.23 -16.65
N ARG A 131 10.10 -4.45 -16.21
CA ARG A 131 9.95 -5.61 -17.10
C ARG A 131 8.82 -5.44 -18.11
N THR A 132 7.69 -4.88 -17.67
CA THR A 132 6.50 -4.68 -18.52
C THR A 132 6.78 -3.63 -19.60
N LEU A 133 7.50 -2.56 -19.26
CA LEU A 133 7.78 -1.43 -20.16
C LEU A 133 9.09 -1.58 -20.94
N GLY A 134 9.94 -2.55 -20.58
CA GLY A 134 11.25 -2.74 -21.20
C GLY A 134 12.26 -1.65 -20.85
N CYS A 135 12.13 -1.02 -19.68
CA CYS A 135 12.99 0.05 -19.20
C CYS A 135 13.78 -0.36 -17.93
N ALA A 136 14.69 0.50 -17.46
CA ALA A 136 15.40 0.33 -16.20
C ALA A 136 14.75 1.18 -15.09
N PRO A 137 14.99 0.90 -13.80
CA PRO A 137 14.45 1.70 -12.71
C PRO A 137 14.75 3.20 -12.82
N ALA A 138 15.92 3.59 -13.33
CA ALA A 138 16.26 5.00 -13.53
C ALA A 138 15.27 5.74 -14.46
N ASP A 139 14.63 5.02 -15.39
CA ASP A 139 13.63 5.58 -16.30
C ASP A 139 12.24 5.75 -15.63
N LEU A 140 12.06 5.24 -14.41
CA LEU A 140 10.81 5.35 -13.61
C LEU A 140 10.97 6.26 -12.38
N GLU A 141 12.14 6.87 -12.18
CA GLU A 141 12.45 7.63 -10.97
C GLU A 141 11.50 8.83 -10.80
N ASP A 142 11.21 9.55 -11.89
CA ASP A 142 10.31 10.70 -11.89
C ASP A 142 8.88 10.31 -11.47
N GLU A 143 8.31 9.25 -12.06
CA GLU A 143 6.98 8.74 -11.68
C GLU A 143 6.97 8.21 -10.24
N PHE A 144 8.03 7.52 -9.83
CA PHE A 144 8.17 7.00 -8.47
C PHE A 144 8.16 8.14 -7.45
N ASP A 145 8.93 9.20 -7.69
CA ASP A 145 9.03 10.37 -6.81
C ASP A 145 7.73 11.15 -6.77
N MET A 146 7.06 11.34 -7.91
CA MET A 146 5.78 12.04 -7.96
C MET A 146 4.67 11.32 -7.19
N VAL A 147 4.57 9.99 -7.31
CA VAL A 147 3.65 9.19 -6.47
C VAL A 147 4.01 9.36 -4.98
N GLY A 148 5.29 9.52 -4.70
CA GLY A 148 5.81 9.82 -3.40
C GLY A 148 5.35 11.09 -2.73
N ASP A 149 5.54 12.18 -3.44
CA ASP A 149 5.10 13.50 -2.97
C ASP A 149 3.60 13.50 -2.72
N LEU A 150 2.83 12.80 -3.56
CA LEU A 150 1.41 12.58 -3.34
C LEU A 150 1.14 11.80 -2.05
N LEU A 151 1.83 10.68 -1.82
CA LEU A 151 1.67 9.89 -0.60
C LEU A 151 2.00 10.70 0.66
N VAL A 152 3.08 11.50 0.63
CA VAL A 152 3.48 12.39 1.73
C VAL A 152 2.40 13.44 1.98
N SER A 153 1.82 14.02 0.92
CA SER A 153 0.74 15.00 1.07
C SER A 153 -0.54 14.42 1.69
N LEU A 154 -0.73 13.10 1.57
CA LEU A 154 -1.86 12.37 2.15
C LEU A 154 -1.58 11.88 3.58
N GLU A 155 -0.33 11.87 4.03
CA GLU A 155 0.07 11.32 5.33
C GLU A 155 -0.64 12.01 6.49
N GLU A 156 -0.67 13.35 6.50
CA GLU A 156 -1.33 14.13 7.55
C GLU A 156 -2.83 13.82 7.62
N ARG A 157 -3.49 13.76 6.47
CA ARG A 157 -4.92 13.43 6.39
C ARG A 157 -5.21 12.01 6.86
N ILE A 158 -4.40 11.03 6.45
CA ILE A 158 -4.53 9.64 6.88
C ILE A 158 -4.34 9.53 8.39
N ARG A 159 -3.39 10.30 8.98
CA ARG A 159 -3.16 10.35 10.42
C ARG A 159 -4.39 10.88 11.17
N ASP A 160 -4.96 11.97 10.68
CA ASP A 160 -6.15 12.58 11.29
C ASP A 160 -7.38 11.65 11.24
N ASP A 161 -7.59 10.97 10.11
CA ASP A 161 -8.70 10.02 9.93
C ASP A 161 -8.56 8.77 10.82
N LEU A 162 -7.32 8.32 11.09
CA LEU A 162 -7.04 7.13 11.89
C LEU A 162 -7.00 7.41 13.40
N MET A 163 -6.81 8.66 13.81
CA MET A 163 -6.77 9.09 15.21
C MET A 163 -7.68 10.31 15.50
N PRO A 164 -9.02 10.19 15.33
CA PRO A 164 -9.93 11.28 15.62
C PRO A 164 -10.09 11.48 17.14
N GLY A 165 -9.43 12.48 17.72
CA GLY A 165 -9.61 12.85 19.13
C GLY A 165 -8.48 13.69 19.73
N PRO A 166 -8.66 14.26 20.93
CA PRO A 166 -7.67 15.14 21.58
C PRO A 166 -6.36 14.44 22.03
N ASP A 167 -6.20 13.15 21.72
CA ASP A 167 -5.04 12.32 22.11
C ASP A 167 -3.76 12.64 21.32
N LEU A 168 -3.81 13.48 20.28
CA LEU A 168 -2.61 13.98 19.59
C LEU A 168 -1.62 14.70 20.54
N PHE A 169 -2.10 15.18 21.70
CA PHE A 169 -1.29 15.94 22.66
C PHE A 169 -0.72 15.14 23.83
N ARG A 170 -1.02 13.84 23.97
CA ARG A 170 -0.31 12.98 24.92
C ARG A 170 0.93 12.41 24.24
N ILE A 171 2.02 13.17 24.32
CA ILE A 171 3.36 12.82 23.82
C ILE A 171 3.85 11.45 24.36
N ALA A 172 3.22 10.89 25.39
CA ALA A 172 3.53 9.59 25.99
C ALA A 172 2.62 8.43 25.53
N ASP A 173 1.69 8.62 24.59
CA ASP A 173 0.88 7.50 24.06
C ASP A 173 1.71 6.61 23.11
N PRO A 174 1.71 5.28 23.29
CA PRO A 174 2.45 4.36 22.42
C PRO A 174 2.13 4.51 20.93
N LEU A 175 0.91 4.93 20.56
CA LEU A 175 0.53 5.13 19.15
C LEU A 175 1.14 6.40 18.58
N THR A 176 1.21 7.48 19.36
CA THR A 176 1.88 8.73 18.97
C THR A 176 3.38 8.49 18.72
N HIS A 177 4.05 7.72 19.58
CA HIS A 177 5.44 7.33 19.37
C HIS A 177 5.64 6.40 18.16
N LEU A 178 4.70 5.48 17.92
CA LEU A 178 4.76 4.55 16.80
C LEU A 178 4.52 5.26 15.46
N LEU A 179 3.61 6.24 15.41
CA LEU A 179 3.45 7.13 14.25
C LEU A 179 4.67 8.01 14.04
N GLY A 180 5.23 8.59 15.10
CA GLY A 180 6.41 9.45 15.00
C GLY A 180 7.70 8.70 14.63
N SER A 181 7.77 7.39 14.88
CA SER A 181 8.92 6.57 14.51
C SER A 181 8.81 5.94 13.11
N TRP A 182 7.61 5.93 12.52
CA TRP A 182 7.39 5.50 11.14
C TRP A 182 7.54 6.68 10.17
N SER A 183 8.35 6.52 9.13
CA SER A 183 8.57 7.54 8.09
C SER A 183 8.31 6.92 6.73
N LEU A 184 7.25 7.39 6.08
CA LEU A 184 6.88 6.96 4.73
C LEU A 184 8.00 7.23 3.73
N ASP A 185 8.61 8.40 3.82
CA ASP A 185 9.76 8.82 3.00
C ASP A 185 10.92 7.81 3.08
N ARG A 186 11.37 7.48 4.31
CA ARG A 186 12.43 6.47 4.51
C ARG A 186 12.02 5.08 4.04
N ALA A 187 10.76 4.69 4.21
CA ALA A 187 10.28 3.41 3.73
C ALA A 187 10.31 3.35 2.19
N ARG A 188 9.99 4.46 1.51
CA ARG A 188 10.07 4.58 0.05
C ARG A 188 11.51 4.57 -0.45
N ASP A 189 12.43 5.29 0.19
CA ASP A 189 13.87 5.24 -0.13
C ASP A 189 14.44 3.82 -0.03
N ALA A 190 14.03 3.09 1.01
CA ALA A 190 14.40 1.69 1.18
C ALA A 190 13.81 0.81 0.09
N ALA A 191 12.55 1.02 -0.28
CA ALA A 191 11.90 0.31 -1.38
C ALA A 191 12.56 0.58 -2.73
N TRP A 192 12.95 1.83 -3.01
CA TRP A 192 13.69 2.22 -4.21
C TRP A 192 15.05 1.52 -4.28
N THR A 193 15.77 1.53 -3.16
CA THR A 193 17.06 0.83 -3.04
C THR A 193 16.90 -0.68 -3.26
N ALA A 194 15.87 -1.30 -2.67
CA ALA A 194 15.56 -2.71 -2.88
C ALA A 194 15.18 -3.02 -4.34
N ALA A 195 14.40 -2.15 -4.99
CA ALA A 195 14.05 -2.30 -6.41
C ALA A 195 15.29 -2.28 -7.31
N ARG A 196 16.21 -1.33 -7.09
CA ARG A 196 17.47 -1.26 -7.85
C ARG A 196 18.36 -2.47 -7.59
N ALA A 197 18.43 -2.96 -6.36
CA ALA A 197 19.17 -4.18 -6.02
C ALA A 197 18.57 -5.40 -6.74
N LEU A 198 17.25 -5.60 -6.66
CA LEU A 198 16.54 -6.67 -7.36
C LEU A 198 16.72 -6.59 -8.88
N TRP A 199 16.67 -5.38 -9.44
CA TRP A 199 16.91 -5.16 -10.85
C TRP A 199 18.34 -5.55 -11.25
N ALA A 200 19.35 -5.19 -10.46
CA ALA A 200 20.73 -5.57 -10.71
C ALA A 200 20.96 -7.09 -10.60
N LEU A 201 20.23 -7.75 -9.70
CA LEU A 201 20.29 -9.19 -9.47
C LEU A 201 19.45 -10.02 -10.46
N ARG A 202 18.74 -9.39 -11.41
CA ARG A 202 17.76 -10.08 -12.28
C ARG A 202 18.33 -11.23 -13.12
N GLU A 203 19.62 -11.20 -13.43
CA GLU A 203 20.32 -12.26 -14.17
C GLU A 203 20.84 -13.39 -13.26
N LEU A 204 20.59 -13.30 -11.95
CA LEU A 204 20.97 -14.25 -10.89
C LEU A 204 19.71 -14.65 -10.11
N PRO A 205 18.81 -15.45 -10.69
CA PRO A 205 17.47 -15.71 -10.13
C PRO A 205 17.53 -16.26 -8.70
N ASP A 206 18.43 -17.20 -8.40
CA ASP A 206 18.57 -17.76 -7.05
C ASP A 206 18.91 -16.69 -6.00
N VAL A 207 19.74 -15.71 -6.35
CA VAL A 207 20.15 -14.62 -5.44
C VAL A 207 19.05 -13.58 -5.31
N ALA A 208 18.34 -13.27 -6.40
CA ALA A 208 17.19 -12.39 -6.38
C ALA A 208 16.06 -12.98 -5.50
N ASP A 209 15.80 -14.28 -5.61
CA ASP A 209 14.81 -14.99 -4.81
C ASP A 209 15.16 -14.98 -3.32
N GLU A 210 16.43 -15.25 -2.97
CA GLU A 210 16.89 -15.15 -1.57
C GLU A 210 16.74 -13.71 -1.03
N PHE A 211 17.08 -12.69 -1.83
CA PHE A 211 16.90 -11.30 -1.44
C PHE A 211 15.43 -10.96 -1.21
N MET A 212 14.53 -11.38 -2.11
CA MET A 212 13.08 -11.18 -1.98
C MET A 212 12.55 -11.85 -0.70
N GLU A 213 12.94 -13.09 -0.41
CA GLU A 213 12.49 -13.81 0.78
C GLU A 213 12.96 -13.13 2.08
N ARG A 214 14.21 -12.65 2.09
CA ARG A 214 14.78 -11.92 3.24
C ARG A 214 14.06 -10.59 3.46
N LEU A 215 13.78 -9.85 2.39
CA LEU A 215 12.98 -8.63 2.44
C LEU A 215 11.58 -8.90 2.99
N ASP A 216 10.88 -9.90 2.42
CA ASP A 216 9.54 -10.32 2.84
C ASP A 216 9.49 -10.68 4.34
N THR A 217 10.45 -11.48 4.79
CA THR A 217 10.53 -11.92 6.18
C THR A 217 10.87 -10.77 7.15
N ALA A 218 11.77 -9.87 6.76
CA ALA A 218 12.14 -8.71 7.57
C ALA A 218 10.97 -7.73 7.73
N VAL A 219 10.28 -7.41 6.64
CA VAL A 219 9.08 -6.56 6.66
C VAL A 219 7.97 -7.23 7.46
N GLY A 220 7.80 -8.55 7.34
CA GLY A 220 6.85 -9.31 8.16
C GLY A 220 7.20 -9.33 9.64
N PHE A 221 8.48 -9.30 10.01
CA PHE A 221 8.90 -9.15 11.40
C PHE A 221 8.50 -7.78 11.97
N ALA A 222 8.75 -6.70 11.24
CA ALA A 222 8.30 -5.35 11.63
C ALA A 222 6.77 -5.29 11.77
N GLY A 223 6.04 -5.89 10.82
CA GLY A 223 4.57 -5.97 10.86
C GLY A 223 4.02 -6.65 12.12
N ARG A 224 4.71 -7.69 12.63
CA ARG A 224 4.34 -8.33 13.91
C ARG A 224 4.49 -7.39 15.10
N MET A 225 5.54 -6.56 15.11
CA MET A 225 5.76 -5.58 16.17
C MET A 225 4.72 -4.46 16.13
N LEU A 226 4.40 -3.96 14.94
CA LEU A 226 3.38 -2.92 14.72
C LEU A 226 2.00 -3.34 15.24
N LEU A 227 1.66 -4.63 15.13
CA LEU A 227 0.37 -5.19 15.55
C LEU A 227 0.37 -5.73 16.98
N THR A 228 1.35 -5.35 17.82
CA THR A 228 1.35 -5.72 19.24
C THR A 228 0.07 -5.22 19.91
N PRO A 229 -0.78 -6.10 20.46
CA PRO A 229 -2.03 -5.66 21.08
C PRO A 229 -1.77 -4.74 22.27
N LEU A 230 -2.48 -3.61 22.30
CA LEU A 230 -2.44 -2.69 23.43
C LEU A 230 -3.53 -3.10 24.44
N ALA A 231 -3.17 -3.18 25.71
CA ALA A 231 -4.14 -3.47 26.77
C ALA A 231 -5.23 -2.38 26.80
N GLU A 232 -6.50 -2.77 26.94
CA GLU A 232 -7.57 -1.80 27.14
C GLU A 232 -7.32 -1.03 28.45
N PRO A 233 -7.38 0.31 28.45
CA PRO A 233 -7.40 1.06 29.69
C PRO A 233 -8.75 0.82 30.38
N GLY A 234 -8.83 -0.20 31.24
CA GLY A 234 -9.96 -0.39 32.14
C GLY A 234 -10.49 -1.82 32.26
N CYS A 235 -9.70 -2.72 32.84
CA CYS A 235 -10.26 -3.81 33.64
C CYS A 235 -9.42 -3.97 34.90
N ARG A 236 -9.72 -3.14 35.90
CA ARG A 236 -9.38 -3.32 37.31
C ARG A 236 -10.59 -2.93 38.13
#